data_AF-A0A1H7XSL9-F1
#
_entry.id   AF-A0A1H7XSL9-F1
#
_cell.length_a   1.000
_cell.length_b   1.000
_cell.length_c   1.000
_cell.angle_alpha   90.00
_cell.angle_beta   90.00
_cell.angle_gamma   90.00
#
_symmetry.space_group_name_H-M   'P 1'
#
loop_
_entity.id
_entity.type
_entity.pdbx_description
1 polymer ?
#
loop_
_entity_poly.entity_id
_entity_poly.type
_entity_poly.pdbx_seq_one_letter_code
_entity_poly.pdbx_strand_id
1 'polypeptide(L)'
;MPALTQDSPADVLDGWVRLLLLGFVEAQPDWDGVALVLTDQLSHWVHLSAREAVSCQSFLTPRLIAALGGTLPADMGALGDSLSRPERLAAHLRSAEVSGRAGAISGYLIGAELAAARPYWLGQSVALIDGGGSGAGHAEALEAQGVPVSRHDPEAILSTALAALGERIG
;
A
#
# COMPACT_ATOMS: atom_id res chain seq x y z
N MET A 1 -2.94 20.41 -0.96
CA MET A 1 -2.74 20.13 -2.40
C MET A 1 -4.05 19.64 -3.01
N PRO A 2 -4.36 19.95 -4.28
CA PRO A 2 -5.55 19.39 -4.94
C PRO A 2 -5.43 17.87 -5.08
N ALA A 3 -6.53 17.15 -5.33
CA ALA A 3 -6.49 15.70 -5.59
C ALA A 3 -5.82 15.39 -6.95
N LEU A 4 -5.34 14.15 -7.11
CA LEU A 4 -4.89 13.58 -8.39
C LEU A 4 -5.92 12.54 -8.79
N THR A 5 -6.54 12.70 -9.96
CA THR A 5 -7.56 11.79 -10.48
C THR A 5 -7.02 11.00 -11.66
N GLN A 6 -7.38 9.73 -11.75
CA GLN A 6 -7.12 8.85 -12.88
C GLN A 6 -8.45 8.31 -13.40
N ASP A 7 -8.63 8.27 -14.72
CA ASP A 7 -9.90 7.82 -15.31
C ASP A 7 -9.97 6.30 -15.53
N SER A 8 -8.81 5.65 -15.77
CA SER A 8 -8.75 4.22 -16.09
C SER A 8 -7.50 3.53 -15.53
N PRO A 9 -7.63 2.61 -14.55
CA PRO A 9 -8.83 2.44 -13.71
C PRO A 9 -9.18 3.74 -12.98
N ALA A 10 -10.47 3.95 -12.71
CA ALA A 10 -10.92 5.14 -12.01
C ALA A 10 -10.35 5.16 -10.58
N ASP A 11 -9.61 6.20 -10.23
CA ASP A 11 -9.02 6.34 -8.91
C ASP A 11 -8.75 7.81 -8.55
N VAL A 12 -8.56 8.06 -7.25
CA VAL A 12 -8.24 9.37 -6.72
C VAL A 12 -7.24 9.26 -5.57
N LEU A 13 -6.15 10.01 -5.68
CA LEU A 13 -5.26 10.29 -4.55
C LEU A 13 -5.67 11.63 -3.96
N ASP A 14 -6.01 11.62 -2.67
CA ASP A 14 -6.34 12.84 -1.95
C ASP A 14 -5.12 13.76 -1.76
N GLY A 15 -5.38 14.96 -1.23
CA GLY A 15 -4.32 15.93 -1.00
C GLY A 15 -3.28 15.50 0.04
N TRP A 16 -3.62 14.57 0.94
CA TRP A 16 -2.73 14.07 1.99
C TRP A 16 -1.74 13.06 1.42
N VAL A 17 -2.23 12.06 0.69
CA VAL A 17 -1.38 11.08 -0.01
C VAL A 17 -0.43 11.78 -0.97
N ARG A 18 -0.92 12.76 -1.74
CA ARG A 18 -0.07 13.55 -2.63
C ARG A 18 1.02 14.35 -1.92
N LEU A 19 0.74 14.84 -0.71
CA LEU A 19 1.71 15.56 0.10
C LEU A 19 2.84 14.62 0.56
N LEU A 20 2.50 13.41 0.99
CA LEU A 20 3.49 12.39 1.36
C LEU A 20 4.36 11.99 0.15
N LEU A 21 3.75 11.73 -1.01
CA LEU A 21 4.49 11.41 -2.23
C LEU A 21 5.42 12.55 -2.65
N LEU A 22 4.98 13.81 -2.51
CA LEU A 22 5.82 14.98 -2.74
C LEU A 22 7.05 14.96 -1.84
N GLY A 23 6.87 14.86 -0.51
CA GLY A 23 8.02 14.82 0.40
C GLY A 23 8.97 13.65 0.12
N PHE A 24 8.43 12.50 -0.27
CA PHE A 24 9.20 11.31 -0.61
C PHE A 24 10.09 11.53 -1.85
N VAL A 25 9.54 12.01 -2.97
CA VAL A 25 10.32 12.23 -4.21
C VAL A 25 11.30 13.41 -4.09
N GLU A 26 11.03 14.36 -3.21
CA GLU A 26 11.93 15.48 -2.93
C GLU A 26 13.15 15.03 -2.10
N ALA A 27 12.94 14.12 -1.14
CA ALA A 27 14.03 13.50 -0.39
C ALA A 27 14.89 12.55 -1.24
N GLN A 28 14.34 12.00 -2.34
CA GLN A 28 15.00 11.03 -3.22
C GLN A 28 14.78 11.38 -4.71
N PRO A 29 15.48 12.40 -5.24
CA PRO A 29 15.20 12.96 -6.57
C PRO A 29 15.33 12.00 -7.74
N ASP A 30 16.22 11.01 -7.63
CA ASP A 30 16.54 10.05 -8.70
C ASP A 30 15.82 8.70 -8.49
N TRP A 31 14.85 8.62 -7.58
CA TRP A 31 14.15 7.38 -7.28
C TRP A 31 13.00 7.13 -8.27
N ASP A 32 13.02 5.94 -8.86
CA ASP A 32 11.95 5.38 -9.67
C ASP A 32 11.47 4.06 -9.04
N GLY A 33 10.15 3.83 -9.04
CA GLY A 33 9.57 2.62 -8.47
C GLY A 33 8.12 2.79 -8.07
N VAL A 34 7.66 2.00 -7.10
CA VAL A 34 6.28 2.05 -6.63
C VAL A 34 6.19 2.44 -5.16
N ALA A 35 5.49 3.52 -4.88
CA ALA A 35 5.12 3.88 -3.51
C ALA A 35 3.83 3.12 -3.12
N LEU A 36 3.91 2.34 -2.05
CA LEU A 36 2.75 1.75 -1.37
C LEU A 36 2.44 2.61 -0.15
N VAL A 37 1.42 3.46 -0.25
CA VAL A 37 1.00 4.34 0.86
C VAL A 37 -0.19 3.72 1.57
N LEU A 38 -0.02 3.38 2.85
CA LEU A 38 -1.08 2.82 3.67
C LEU A 38 -1.78 3.89 4.50
N THR A 39 -3.10 3.91 4.41
CA THR A 39 -3.98 4.69 5.28
C THR A 39 -4.88 3.73 6.08
N ASP A 40 -5.68 4.27 6.99
CA ASP A 40 -6.68 3.51 7.73
C ASP A 40 -7.79 2.94 6.82
N GLN A 41 -8.04 3.57 5.67
CA GLN A 41 -9.13 3.20 4.76
C GLN A 41 -8.69 2.53 3.46
N LEU A 42 -7.47 2.77 3.01
CA LEU A 42 -6.99 2.46 1.67
C LEU A 42 -5.50 2.13 1.66
N SER A 43 -5.11 1.24 0.76
CA SER A 43 -3.73 1.03 0.33
C SER A 43 -3.57 1.57 -1.09
N HIS A 44 -2.71 2.56 -1.27
CA HIS A 44 -2.47 3.21 -2.54
C HIS A 44 -1.17 2.69 -3.17
N TRP A 45 -1.27 2.05 -4.33
CA TRP A 45 -0.12 1.69 -5.15
C TRP A 45 0.09 2.78 -6.19
N VAL A 46 1.22 3.47 -6.12
CA VAL A 46 1.50 4.62 -6.98
C VAL A 46 2.83 4.41 -7.69
N HIS A 47 2.78 4.30 -9.01
CA HIS A 47 3.99 4.27 -9.83
C HIS A 47 4.55 5.69 -9.91
N LEU A 48 5.77 5.86 -9.40
CA LEU A 48 6.50 7.11 -9.47
C LEU A 48 7.62 6.96 -10.48
N SER A 49 7.70 7.91 -11.41
CA SER A 49 8.86 8.03 -12.28
C SER A 49 9.16 9.48 -12.60
N ALA A 50 10.44 9.83 -12.73
CA ALA A 50 10.89 11.20 -13.00
C ALA A 50 10.25 12.24 -12.05
N ARG A 51 10.07 11.87 -10.77
CA ARG A 51 9.44 12.68 -9.70
C ARG A 51 7.94 12.97 -9.92
N GLU A 52 7.28 12.22 -10.79
CA GLU A 52 5.86 12.34 -11.08
C GLU A 52 5.11 11.04 -10.77
N ALA A 53 3.83 11.16 -10.38
CA ALA A 53 2.93 10.03 -10.27
C ALA A 53 2.39 9.68 -11.66
N VAL A 54 2.81 8.53 -12.20
CA VAL A 54 2.50 8.08 -13.56
C VAL A 54 1.17 7.31 -13.59
N SER A 55 0.92 6.48 -12.60
CA SER A 55 -0.34 5.75 -12.45
C SER A 55 -0.59 5.39 -10.99
N CYS A 56 -1.86 5.17 -10.65
CA CYS A 56 -2.23 4.71 -9.32
C CYS A 56 -3.34 3.65 -9.34
N GLN A 57 -3.32 2.80 -8.32
CA GLN A 57 -4.42 1.88 -8.03
C GLN A 57 -4.55 1.71 -6.51
N SER A 58 -5.74 1.98 -6.01
CA SER A 58 -6.08 1.93 -4.60
C SER A 58 -6.92 0.69 -4.28
N PHE A 59 -6.65 0.08 -3.13
CA PHE A 59 -7.40 -1.08 -2.65
C PHE A 59 -8.11 -0.77 -1.34
N LEU A 60 -9.28 -1.39 -1.16
CA LEU A 60 -10.12 -1.25 0.03
C LEU A 60 -9.63 -2.12 1.21
N THR A 61 -8.45 -2.71 1.11
CA THR A 61 -7.97 -3.75 2.03
C THR A 61 -7.98 -3.32 3.49
N PRO A 62 -7.46 -2.15 3.90
CA PRO A 62 -7.52 -1.73 5.31
C PRO A 62 -8.97 -1.63 5.82
N ARG A 63 -9.87 -1.08 5.00
CA ARG A 63 -11.30 -0.96 5.32
C ARG A 63 -11.98 -2.32 5.44
N LEU A 64 -11.66 -3.25 4.55
CA LEU A 64 -12.19 -4.62 4.58
C LEU A 64 -11.66 -5.40 5.79
N ILE A 65 -10.38 -5.23 6.15
CA ILE A 65 -9.80 -5.80 7.37
C ILE A 65 -10.59 -5.32 8.59
N ALA A 66 -10.78 -4.01 8.72
CA ALA A 66 -11.54 -3.43 9.83
C ALA A 66 -12.99 -3.93 9.85
N ALA A 67 -13.67 -3.94 8.70
CA ALA A 67 -15.07 -4.35 8.58
C ALA A 67 -15.30 -5.84 8.91
N LEU A 68 -14.31 -6.70 8.64
CA LEU A 68 -14.38 -8.14 8.90
C LEU A 68 -13.72 -8.55 10.23
N GLY A 69 -13.29 -7.59 11.05
CA GLY A 69 -12.67 -7.85 12.36
C GLY A 69 -11.31 -8.54 12.26
N GLY A 70 -10.57 -8.30 11.18
CA GLY A 70 -9.18 -8.75 11.05
C GLY A 70 -8.25 -8.00 12.03
N THR A 71 -7.14 -8.64 12.40
CA THR A 71 -6.14 -8.07 13.32
C THR A 71 -4.75 -8.05 12.69
N LEU A 72 -3.89 -7.17 13.20
CA LEU A 72 -2.46 -7.20 12.94
C LEU A 72 -1.72 -7.77 14.18
N PRO A 73 -0.59 -8.49 14.00
CA PRO A 73 0.02 -8.86 12.72
C PRO A 73 -0.85 -9.83 11.90
N ALA A 74 -0.71 -9.77 10.58
CA ALA A 74 -1.40 -10.67 9.66
C ALA A 74 -0.79 -12.08 9.71
N ASP A 75 -1.59 -13.11 9.47
CA ASP A 75 -1.12 -14.49 9.31
C ASP A 75 -0.45 -14.65 7.92
N MET A 76 0.86 -14.89 7.93
CA MET A 76 1.67 -15.00 6.71
C MET A 76 1.35 -16.26 5.89
N GLY A 77 0.86 -17.33 6.52
CA GLY A 77 0.39 -18.52 5.80
C GLY A 77 -0.89 -18.24 5.02
N ALA A 78 -1.86 -17.59 5.68
CA ALA A 78 -3.09 -17.15 5.02
C ALA A 78 -2.82 -16.14 3.88
N LEU A 79 -1.85 -15.25 4.09
CA LEU A 79 -1.38 -14.32 3.06
C LEU A 79 -0.81 -15.07 1.85
N GLY A 80 0.13 -15.99 2.07
CA GLY A 80 0.74 -16.77 0.99
C GLY A 80 -0.28 -17.63 0.21
N ASP A 81 -1.26 -18.21 0.91
CA ASP A 81 -2.37 -18.95 0.31
C ASP A 81 -3.18 -18.07 -0.67
N SER A 82 -3.57 -16.87 -0.23
CA SER A 82 -4.36 -15.92 -1.06
C SER A 82 -3.54 -15.32 -2.18
N LEU A 83 -2.26 -15.01 -1.94
CA LEU A 83 -1.34 -14.52 -2.97
C LEU A 83 -1.22 -15.52 -4.13
N SER A 84 -1.21 -16.80 -3.80
CA SER A 84 -1.12 -17.89 -4.79
C SER A 84 -2.44 -18.20 -5.48
N ARG A 85 -3.57 -18.06 -4.77
CA ARG A 85 -4.92 -18.43 -5.24
C ARG A 85 -5.98 -17.40 -4.81
N PRO A 86 -5.93 -16.17 -5.34
CA PRO A 86 -6.80 -15.07 -4.91
C PRO A 86 -8.29 -15.33 -5.19
N GLU A 87 -8.61 -16.19 -6.16
CA GLU A 87 -9.98 -16.58 -6.50
C GLU A 87 -10.72 -17.31 -5.38
N ARG A 88 -9.99 -17.80 -4.35
CA ARG A 88 -10.57 -18.50 -3.19
C ARG A 88 -10.87 -17.58 -2.00
N LEU A 89 -10.63 -16.27 -2.13
CA LEU A 89 -10.70 -15.30 -1.04
C LEU A 89 -11.97 -15.43 -0.18
N ALA A 90 -13.16 -15.39 -0.79
CA ALA A 90 -14.42 -15.40 -0.04
C ALA A 90 -14.61 -16.67 0.83
N ALA A 91 -14.20 -17.83 0.32
CA ALA A 91 -14.27 -19.08 1.08
C ALA A 91 -13.26 -19.11 2.23
N HIS A 92 -12.05 -18.59 1.99
CA HIS A 92 -11.01 -18.45 3.01
C HIS A 92 -11.42 -17.51 4.14
N LEU A 93 -12.00 -16.35 3.81
CA LEU A 93 -12.53 -15.39 4.78
C LEU A 93 -13.63 -16.02 5.64
N ARG A 94 -14.60 -16.71 5.03
CA ARG A 94 -15.66 -17.40 5.79
C ARG A 94 -15.09 -18.46 6.72
N SER A 95 -14.12 -19.25 6.26
CA SER A 95 -13.47 -20.24 7.11
C SER A 95 -12.72 -19.59 8.28
N ALA A 96 -12.00 -18.50 8.05
CA ALA A 96 -11.29 -17.77 9.11
C ALA A 96 -12.26 -17.17 10.14
N GLU A 97 -13.37 -16.59 9.68
CA GLU A 97 -14.42 -16.03 10.51
C GLU A 97 -15.04 -17.09 11.44
N VAL A 98 -15.47 -18.24 10.89
CA VAL A 98 -16.07 -19.34 11.67
C VAL A 98 -15.08 -19.89 12.70
N SER A 99 -13.81 -19.96 12.35
CA SER A 99 -12.75 -20.48 13.22
C SER A 99 -12.13 -19.43 14.15
N GLY A 100 -12.61 -18.18 14.14
CA GLY A 100 -12.10 -17.10 15.00
C GLY A 100 -10.65 -16.69 14.71
N ARG A 101 -10.15 -16.89 13.48
CA ARG A 101 -8.76 -16.59 13.09
C ARG A 101 -8.63 -15.18 12.52
N ALA A 102 -8.74 -14.16 13.37
CA ALA A 102 -8.72 -12.76 12.94
C ALA A 102 -7.44 -12.34 12.17
N GLY A 103 -6.25 -12.83 12.56
CA GLY A 103 -5.01 -12.57 11.81
C GLY A 103 -5.04 -13.17 10.39
N ALA A 104 -5.77 -14.26 10.18
CA ALA A 104 -5.92 -14.89 8.88
C ALA A 104 -6.87 -14.11 7.96
N ILE A 105 -7.88 -13.43 8.51
CA ILE A 105 -8.71 -12.49 7.74
C ILE A 105 -7.81 -11.41 7.13
N SER A 106 -6.93 -10.80 7.93
CA SER A 106 -5.96 -9.84 7.45
C SER A 106 -5.00 -10.42 6.42
N GLY A 107 -4.46 -11.62 6.69
CA GLY A 107 -3.57 -12.32 5.76
C GLY A 107 -4.21 -12.54 4.39
N TYR A 108 -5.42 -13.14 4.35
CA TYR A 108 -6.11 -13.40 3.08
C TYR A 108 -6.41 -12.13 2.28
N LEU A 109 -6.80 -11.04 2.94
CA LEU A 109 -7.09 -9.76 2.28
C LEU A 109 -5.81 -9.11 1.73
N ILE A 110 -4.73 -9.06 2.51
CA ILE A 110 -3.43 -8.53 2.05
C ILE A 110 -2.89 -9.39 0.89
N GLY A 111 -2.98 -10.72 0.99
CA GLY A 111 -2.50 -11.61 -0.07
C GLY A 111 -3.28 -11.44 -1.37
N ALA A 112 -4.60 -11.24 -1.29
CA ALA A 112 -5.43 -10.97 -2.47
C ALA A 112 -5.09 -9.61 -3.11
N GLU A 113 -4.84 -8.58 -2.30
CA GLU A 113 -4.33 -7.30 -2.78
C GLU A 113 -2.99 -7.47 -3.50
N LEU A 114 -2.01 -8.12 -2.87
CA LEU A 114 -0.69 -8.31 -3.47
C LEU A 114 -0.77 -9.10 -4.79
N ALA A 115 -1.65 -10.09 -4.88
CA ALA A 115 -1.89 -10.81 -6.13
C ALA A 115 -2.42 -9.88 -7.23
N ALA A 116 -3.37 -9.01 -6.89
CA ALA A 116 -3.98 -8.06 -7.83
C ALA A 116 -3.04 -6.90 -8.20
N ALA A 117 -2.21 -6.44 -7.26
CA ALA A 117 -1.23 -5.37 -7.45
C ALA A 117 0.08 -5.83 -8.11
N ARG A 118 0.18 -7.10 -8.54
CA ARG A 118 1.37 -7.66 -9.20
C ARG A 118 1.92 -6.82 -10.37
N PRO A 119 1.09 -6.21 -11.25
CA PRO A 119 1.59 -5.31 -12.28
C PRO A 119 2.37 -4.10 -11.76
N TYR A 120 2.13 -3.69 -10.51
CA TYR A 120 2.85 -2.61 -9.87
C TYR A 120 4.18 -3.07 -9.27
N TRP A 121 4.22 -4.16 -8.49
CA TRP A 121 5.44 -4.48 -7.73
C TRP A 121 6.42 -5.44 -8.41
N LEU A 122 5.98 -6.22 -9.42
CA LEU A 122 6.86 -7.23 -10.01
C LEU A 122 8.02 -6.58 -10.77
N GLY A 123 9.24 -6.82 -10.31
CA GLY A 123 10.45 -6.24 -10.90
C GLY A 123 10.67 -4.77 -10.55
N GLN A 124 9.91 -4.22 -9.60
CA GLN A 124 10.06 -2.85 -9.12
C GLN A 124 10.69 -2.81 -7.72
N SER A 125 11.20 -1.64 -7.33
CA SER A 125 11.48 -1.32 -5.93
C SER A 125 10.22 -0.71 -5.30
N VAL A 126 9.88 -1.13 -4.09
CA VAL A 126 8.71 -0.64 -3.37
C VAL A 126 9.12 0.25 -2.18
N ALA A 127 8.58 1.46 -2.13
CA ALA A 127 8.63 2.31 -0.96
C ALA A 127 7.32 2.18 -0.18
N LEU A 128 7.34 1.42 0.91
CA LEU A 128 6.22 1.31 1.83
C LEU A 128 6.21 2.54 2.76
N ILE A 129 5.12 3.30 2.70
CA ILE A 129 4.88 4.48 3.54
C ILE A 129 3.71 4.14 4.46
N ASP A 130 3.99 3.89 5.74
CA ASP A 130 2.98 3.47 6.70
C ASP A 130 3.23 4.01 8.11
N GLY A 131 2.16 4.36 8.81
CA GLY A 131 2.21 4.70 10.22
C GLY A 131 2.16 3.44 11.10
N GLY A 132 3.11 3.29 12.03
CA GLY A 132 3.00 2.34 13.13
C GLY A 132 3.09 0.86 12.76
N GLY A 133 3.76 0.50 11.66
CA GLY A 133 4.03 -0.90 11.27
C GLY A 133 2.81 -1.66 10.76
N SER A 134 1.74 -0.96 10.38
CA SER A 134 0.53 -1.55 9.80
C SER A 134 0.80 -2.31 8.49
N GLY A 135 1.86 -1.92 7.78
CA GLY A 135 2.35 -2.53 6.56
C GLY A 135 3.34 -3.67 6.74
N ALA A 136 3.62 -4.14 7.96
CA ALA A 136 4.59 -5.21 8.20
C ALA A 136 4.30 -6.48 7.35
N GLY A 137 3.03 -6.89 7.26
CA GLY A 137 2.63 -8.03 6.42
C GLY A 137 2.81 -7.79 4.92
N HIS A 138 2.64 -6.56 4.44
CA HIS A 138 2.92 -6.20 3.05
C HIS A 138 4.41 -6.31 2.75
N ALA A 139 5.24 -5.70 3.62
CA ALA A 139 6.69 -5.71 3.47
C ALA A 139 7.25 -7.14 3.50
N GLU A 140 6.91 -7.93 4.52
CA GLU A 140 7.40 -9.31 4.66
C GLU A 140 7.01 -10.18 3.45
N ALA A 141 5.78 -10.02 2.95
CA ALA A 141 5.33 -10.77 1.79
C ALA A 141 6.05 -10.37 0.50
N LEU A 142 6.23 -9.06 0.27
CA LEU A 142 6.96 -8.54 -0.89
C LEU A 142 8.44 -8.96 -0.86
N GLU A 143 9.09 -8.83 0.30
CA GLU A 143 10.47 -9.26 0.54
C GLU A 143 10.63 -10.77 0.27
N ALA A 144 9.65 -11.60 0.68
CA ALA A 144 9.62 -13.03 0.39
C ALA A 144 9.46 -13.35 -1.12
N GLN A 145 8.95 -12.42 -1.93
CA GLN A 145 8.91 -12.52 -3.40
C GLN A 145 10.18 -11.93 -4.07
N GLY A 146 11.18 -11.51 -3.29
CA GLY A 146 12.42 -10.91 -3.79
C GLY A 146 12.28 -9.44 -4.20
N VAL A 147 11.20 -8.77 -3.79
CA VAL A 147 10.97 -7.34 -4.07
C VAL A 147 11.79 -6.51 -3.06
N PRO A 148 12.63 -5.56 -3.51
CA PRO A 148 13.28 -4.61 -2.60
C PRO A 148 12.22 -3.69 -1.95
N VAL A 149 12.13 -3.72 -0.62
CA VAL A 149 11.20 -2.86 0.14
C VAL A 149 11.98 -1.91 1.02
N SER A 150 11.71 -0.62 0.89
CA SER A 150 12.13 0.40 1.84
C SER A 150 10.91 0.86 2.65
N ARG A 151 11.08 1.10 3.95
CA ARG A 151 9.99 1.48 4.86
C ARG A 151 10.20 2.92 5.31
N HIS A 152 9.16 3.73 5.25
CA HIS A 152 9.21 5.15 5.56
C HIS A 152 8.06 5.53 6.48
N ASP A 153 8.38 6.29 7.52
CA ASP A 153 7.39 6.87 8.41
C ASP A 153 6.77 8.13 7.77
N PRO A 154 5.44 8.20 7.61
CA PRO A 154 4.76 9.41 7.11
C PRO A 154 5.16 10.68 7.87
N GLU A 155 5.40 10.59 9.17
CA GLU A 155 5.75 11.75 10.00
C GLU A 155 7.17 12.26 9.69
N ALA A 156 8.09 11.37 9.36
CA ALA A 156 9.45 11.73 8.93
C ALA A 156 9.45 12.47 7.58
N ILE A 157 8.52 12.13 6.68
CA ILE A 157 8.38 12.73 5.35
C ILE A 157 7.80 14.16 5.42
N LEU A 158 7.00 14.45 6.44
CA LEU A 158 6.14 15.64 6.49
C LEU A 158 6.92 16.96 6.40
N SER A 159 8.09 17.05 7.05
CA SER A 159 8.91 18.27 7.02
C SER A 159 9.38 18.62 5.62
N THR A 160 9.93 17.64 4.89
CA THR A 160 10.34 17.80 3.48
C THR A 160 9.14 18.12 2.59
N ALA A 161 8.01 17.45 2.81
CA ALA A 161 6.79 17.69 2.03
C ALA A 161 6.29 19.14 2.15
N LEU A 162 6.28 19.70 3.36
CA LEU A 162 5.83 21.06 3.61
C LEU A 162 6.78 22.11 3.02
N ALA A 163 8.10 21.89 3.12
CA ALA A 163 9.10 22.76 2.50
C ALA A 163 8.92 22.81 0.97
N ALA A 164 8.83 21.65 0.33
CA ALA A 164 8.63 21.54 -1.11
C ALA A 164 7.29 22.13 -1.59
N LEU A 165 6.23 21.99 -0.78
CA LEU A 165 4.95 22.63 -1.09
C LEU A 165 5.08 24.15 -1.04
N GLY A 166 5.79 24.69 -0.04
CA GLY A 166 6.04 26.13 0.11
C GLY A 166 6.74 26.74 -1.09
N GLU A 167 7.77 26.07 -1.63
CA GLU A 167 8.49 26.51 -2.84
C GLU A 167 7.65 26.50 -4.11
N ARG A 168 6.59 25.67 -4.18
CA ARG A 168 5.71 25.56 -5.34
C ARG A 168 4.56 26.57 -5.34
N ILE A 169 4.26 27.16 -4.18
CA ILE A 169 3.15 28.13 -4.02
C ILE A 169 3.62 29.57 -3.79
N GLY A 170 4.89 29.77 -3.42
CA GLY A 170 5.54 31.08 -3.30
C GLY A 170 6.10 31.58 -4.62
#